data_AF-H2XSJ5-F1
#
_entry.id   AF-H2XSJ5-F1
#
_cell.length_a   1.000
_cell.length_b   1.000
_cell.length_c   1.000
_cell.angle_alpha   90.00
_cell.angle_beta   90.00
_cell.angle_gamma   90.00
#
_symmetry.space_group_name_H-M   'P 1'
#
loop_
_entity.id
_entity.type
_entity.pdbx_description
1 polymer ?
#
loop_
_entity_poly.entity_id
_entity_poly.type
_entity_poly.pdbx_seq_one_letter_code
_entity_poly.pdbx_strand_id
1 'polypeptide(L)'
;MLIKEYKIPMPLSVQEYRIAQLYMIQKKSREESQGTESGVEIIQNKPYSDGPGGDGQYTQKIYHISKHIPGWLVAILPKDALIVEEEAWNAYPYTRTRYTCPFIEKFSIDIETRYFDDTGEQENVFDLPNSGLRSRSVDEIDIVNEQSSDYKKEEDPRHYVSKATGRGPLSDDWITNAKKCPPEKRGNFMCAYKQCK
;
A
#
# COMPACT_ATOMS: atom_id res chain seq x y z
N MET A 1 14.85 -13.99 4.92
CA MET A 1 14.01 -12.90 4.38
C MET A 1 12.58 -13.38 4.44
N LEU A 2 11.71 -12.65 5.15
CA LEU A 2 10.30 -13.00 5.28
C LEU A 2 9.59 -12.46 4.04
N ILE A 3 8.81 -13.29 3.34
CA ILE A 3 8.06 -12.82 2.18
C ILE A 3 6.57 -12.92 2.52
N LYS A 4 5.86 -11.80 2.44
CA LYS A 4 4.43 -11.75 2.66
C LYS A 4 3.75 -11.02 1.52
N GLU A 5 2.71 -11.62 0.96
CA GLU A 5 1.90 -11.02 -0.08
C GLU A 5 0.50 -10.74 0.44
N TYR A 6 0.05 -9.51 0.25
CA TYR A 6 -1.30 -9.09 0.54
C TYR A 6 -2.04 -8.90 -0.78
N LYS A 7 -3.15 -9.62 -0.95
CA LYS A 7 -4.10 -9.40 -2.04
C LYS A 7 -5.18 -8.47 -1.51
N ILE A 8 -5.33 -7.30 -2.10
CA ILE A 8 -6.27 -6.27 -1.63
C ILE A 8 -7.29 -6.01 -2.75
N PRO A 9 -8.42 -6.74 -2.77
CA PRO A 9 -9.54 -6.47 -3.67
C PRO A 9 -10.10 -5.06 -3.43
N MET A 10 -10.56 -4.40 -4.49
CA MET A 10 -11.18 -3.07 -4.43
C MET A 10 -12.33 -2.95 -5.44
N PRO A 11 -13.46 -2.28 -5.10
CA PRO A 11 -14.58 -2.02 -6.00
C PRO A 11 -14.32 -0.81 -6.93
N LEU A 12 -13.13 -0.80 -7.54
CA LEU A 12 -12.61 0.23 -8.43
C LEU A 12 -11.98 -0.46 -9.63
N SER A 13 -11.90 0.20 -10.77
CA SER A 13 -11.00 -0.24 -11.84
C SER A 13 -9.56 0.14 -11.51
N VAL A 14 -8.58 -0.50 -12.15
CA VAL A 14 -7.16 -0.12 -12.09
C VAL A 14 -6.96 1.36 -12.42
N GLN A 15 -7.66 1.90 -13.42
CA GLN A 15 -7.55 3.31 -13.78
C GLN A 15 -8.09 4.26 -12.70
N GLU A 16 -9.21 3.90 -12.06
CA GLU A 16 -9.76 4.70 -10.96
C GLU A 16 -8.86 4.63 -9.73
N TYR A 17 -8.31 3.45 -9.44
CA TYR A 17 -7.40 3.26 -8.32
C TYR A 17 -6.14 4.11 -8.48
N ARG A 18 -5.59 4.24 -9.69
CA ARG A 18 -4.43 5.12 -9.96
C ARG A 18 -4.68 6.55 -9.46
N ILE A 19 -5.83 7.12 -9.78
CA ILE A 19 -6.19 8.49 -9.39
C ILE A 19 -6.45 8.55 -7.88
N ALA A 20 -7.21 7.60 -7.35
CA ALA A 20 -7.55 7.53 -5.93
C ALA A 20 -6.30 7.39 -5.06
N GLN A 21 -5.34 6.54 -5.44
CA GLN A 21 -4.10 6.33 -4.72
C GLN A 21 -3.27 7.60 -4.63
N LEU A 22 -3.09 8.32 -5.74
CA LEU A 22 -2.33 9.58 -5.75
C LEU A 22 -2.98 10.63 -4.86
N TYR A 23 -4.31 10.75 -4.89
CA TYR A 23 -5.06 11.61 -3.98
C TYR A 23 -4.85 11.21 -2.52
N MET A 24 -4.97 9.92 -2.20
CA MET A 24 -4.82 9.42 -0.83
C MET A 24 -3.39 9.61 -0.31
N ILE A 25 -2.36 9.43 -1.14
CA ILE A 25 -0.97 9.72 -0.77
C ILE A 25 -0.80 11.20 -0.42
N GLN A 26 -1.34 12.11 -1.24
CA GLN A 26 -1.26 13.55 -0.96
C GLN A 26 -2.05 13.95 0.30
N LYS A 27 -3.26 13.41 0.46
CA LYS A 27 -4.08 13.64 1.64
C LYS A 27 -3.37 13.16 2.90
N LYS A 28 -2.84 11.94 2.90
CA LYS A 28 -2.13 11.36 4.04
C LYS A 28 -0.84 12.10 4.36
N SER A 29 -0.07 12.46 3.32
CA SER A 29 1.11 13.30 3.48
C SER A 29 0.75 14.64 4.12
N ARG A 30 -0.36 15.28 3.73
CA ARG A 30 -0.80 16.54 4.36
C ARG A 30 -1.20 16.36 5.83
N GLU A 31 -1.92 15.29 6.15
CA GLU A 31 -2.29 14.97 7.54
C GLU A 31 -1.04 14.75 8.41
N GLU A 32 -0.03 14.04 7.88
CA GLU A 32 1.25 13.79 8.56
C GLU A 32 2.14 15.03 8.63
N SER A 33 2.03 15.95 7.66
CA SER A 33 2.79 17.22 7.64
C SER A 33 2.11 18.36 8.44
N GLN A 34 0.81 18.28 8.75
CA GLN A 34 0.05 19.33 9.49
C GLN A 34 -0.10 19.04 10.99
N GLY A 35 0.58 18.02 11.53
CA GLY A 35 0.69 17.75 12.97
C GLY A 35 2.01 18.24 13.56
N THR A 36 2.01 18.60 14.85
CA THR A 36 3.16 19.18 15.57
C THR A 36 4.29 18.19 15.91
N GLU A 37 4.23 16.93 15.45
CA GLU A 37 4.94 15.82 16.09
C GLU A 37 5.35 14.72 15.09
N SER A 38 6.67 14.60 14.79
CA SER A 38 7.28 13.60 13.90
C SER A 38 6.87 13.73 12.41
N GLY A 39 7.64 14.52 11.65
CA GLY A 39 7.30 14.88 10.27
C GLY A 39 7.74 13.86 9.21
N VAL A 40 7.08 13.95 8.06
CA VAL A 40 7.55 13.40 6.78
C VAL A 40 8.18 14.53 5.98
N GLU A 41 9.44 14.36 5.61
CA GLU A 41 10.15 15.31 4.73
C GLU A 41 10.19 14.75 3.32
N ILE A 42 9.72 15.52 2.34
CA ILE A 42 9.80 15.16 0.92
C ILE A 42 11.12 15.72 0.38
N ILE A 43 12.08 14.84 0.10
CA ILE A 43 13.42 15.21 -0.36
C ILE A 43 13.45 15.33 -1.89
N GLN A 44 12.86 14.35 -2.59
CA GLN A 44 12.78 14.34 -4.04
C GLN A 44 11.37 13.96 -4.48
N ASN A 45 10.92 14.61 -5.56
CA ASN A 45 9.72 14.23 -6.28
C ASN A 45 9.93 14.60 -7.75
N LYS A 46 10.39 13.63 -8.54
CA LYS A 46 10.79 13.86 -9.94
C LYS A 46 10.39 12.70 -10.84
N PRO A 47 10.13 12.95 -12.13
CA PRO A 47 10.01 11.86 -13.10
C PRO A 47 11.33 11.10 -13.21
N TYR A 48 11.26 9.83 -13.61
CA TYR A 48 12.40 9.00 -13.95
C TYR A 48 12.11 8.16 -15.21
N SER A 49 13.19 7.72 -15.85
CA SER A 49 13.15 6.75 -16.94
C SER A 49 14.05 5.57 -16.63
N ASP A 50 13.78 4.42 -17.25
CA ASP A 50 14.61 3.20 -17.16
C ASP A 50 14.82 2.67 -15.71
N GLY A 51 13.83 2.84 -14.83
CA GLY A 51 13.88 2.33 -13.45
C GLY A 51 12.96 1.11 -13.22
N PRO A 52 12.70 0.74 -11.95
CA PRO A 52 11.79 -0.36 -11.62
C PRO A 52 10.39 -0.15 -12.24
N GLY A 53 10.01 -1.03 -13.16
CA GLY A 53 8.74 -0.91 -13.90
C GLY A 53 8.77 -0.02 -15.14
N GLY A 54 9.95 0.50 -15.54
CA GLY A 54 10.11 1.34 -16.73
C GLY A 54 10.19 2.82 -16.37
N ASP A 55 9.30 3.63 -16.94
CA ASP A 55 9.25 5.07 -16.72
C ASP A 55 8.17 5.43 -15.70
N GLY A 56 8.40 6.45 -14.87
CA GLY A 56 7.44 6.80 -13.83
C GLY A 56 7.81 8.01 -12.98
N GLN A 57 7.25 8.06 -11.78
CA GLN A 57 7.54 9.08 -10.77
C GLN A 57 8.36 8.48 -9.63
N TYR A 58 9.47 9.14 -9.29
CA TYR A 58 10.32 8.80 -8.16
C TYR A 58 10.08 9.79 -7.02
N THR A 59 9.90 9.26 -5.82
CA THR A 59 9.87 10.06 -4.59
C THR A 59 10.84 9.53 -3.56
N GLN A 60 11.52 10.44 -2.88
CA GLN A 60 12.34 10.13 -1.72
C GLN A 60 11.79 10.90 -0.52
N LYS A 61 11.54 10.21 0.58
CA LYS A 61 11.05 10.81 1.82
C LYS A 61 11.86 10.35 3.02
N ILE A 62 11.91 11.20 4.03
CA ILE A 62 12.50 10.91 5.33
C ILE A 62 11.37 10.94 6.37
N TYR A 63 11.18 9.81 7.05
CA TYR A 63 10.26 9.65 8.16
C TYR A 63 11.04 9.77 9.47
N HIS A 64 10.68 10.75 10.29
CA HIS A 64 11.17 10.82 11.67
C HIS A 64 10.25 9.97 12.52
N ILE A 65 10.76 8.93 13.20
CA ILE A 65 9.95 7.95 13.95
C ILE A 65 10.16 8.02 15.47
N SER A 66 10.82 9.06 15.96
CA SER A 66 11.17 9.25 17.38
C SER A 66 10.01 9.10 18.37
N LYS A 67 8.77 9.39 17.97
CA LYS A 67 7.58 9.27 18.85
C LYS A 67 6.83 7.94 18.73
N HIS A 68 7.15 7.13 17.72
CA HIS A 68 6.57 5.80 17.51
C HIS A 68 7.38 4.69 18.18
N ILE A 69 8.56 5.01 18.71
CA ILE A 69 9.44 4.10 19.44
C ILE A 69 9.23 4.30 20.95
N PRO A 70 9.20 3.23 21.77
CA PRO A 70 9.10 3.35 23.22
C PRO A 70 10.17 4.31 23.79
N GLY A 71 9.77 5.23 24.66
CA GLY A 71 10.65 6.34 25.11
C GLY A 71 11.98 5.90 25.75
N TRP A 72 12.01 4.74 26.41
CA TRP A 72 13.26 4.18 26.95
C TRP A 72 14.26 3.77 25.86
N LEU A 73 13.76 3.35 24.69
CA LEU A 73 14.56 2.98 23.52
C LEU A 73 15.00 4.23 22.75
N VAL A 74 14.17 5.28 22.68
CA VAL A 74 14.55 6.57 22.10
C VAL A 74 15.70 7.22 22.86
N ALA A 75 15.70 7.14 24.20
CA ALA A 75 16.71 7.76 25.04
C ALA A 75 18.13 7.17 24.88
N ILE A 76 18.25 5.95 24.33
CA ILE A 76 19.51 5.24 24.14
C ILE A 76 19.96 5.20 22.66
N LEU A 77 19.09 5.60 21.73
CA LEU A 77 19.35 5.53 20.31
C LEU A 77 19.93 6.86 19.77
N PRO A 78 20.95 6.83 18.90
CA PRO A 78 21.41 8.00 18.17
C PRO A 78 20.28 8.62 17.33
N LYS A 79 20.34 9.92 17.04
CA LYS A 79 19.31 10.59 16.24
C LYS A 79 19.10 9.93 14.86
N ASP A 80 20.19 9.47 14.24
CA ASP A 80 20.16 8.78 12.95
C ASP A 80 19.44 7.42 13.00
N ALA A 81 19.25 6.85 14.19
CA ALA A 81 18.48 5.64 14.41
C ALA A 81 16.96 5.87 14.49
N LEU A 82 16.55 7.14 14.52
CA LEU A 82 15.14 7.54 14.59
C LEU A 82 14.63 8.00 13.22
N ILE A 83 15.35 7.65 12.16
CA ILE A 83 15.06 8.01 10.78
C ILE A 83 14.81 6.73 9.96
N VAL A 84 13.75 6.77 9.17
CA VAL A 84 13.49 5.80 8.10
C VAL A 84 13.46 6.55 6.78
N GLU A 85 14.29 6.11 5.84
CA GLU A 85 14.28 6.60 4.47
C GLU A 85 13.32 5.76 3.63
N GLU A 86 12.45 6.42 2.88
CA GLU A 86 11.59 5.83 1.87
C GLU A 86 12.05 6.26 0.48
N GLU A 87 12.33 5.28 -0.38
CA GLU A 87 12.45 5.48 -1.82
C GLU A 87 11.25 4.79 -2.50
N ALA A 88 10.52 5.51 -3.35
CA ALA A 88 9.39 4.93 -4.07
C ALA A 88 9.46 5.23 -5.57
N TRP A 89 9.25 4.18 -6.36
CA TRP A 89 9.17 4.20 -7.82
C TRP A 89 7.74 3.85 -8.24
N ASN A 90 7.02 4.82 -8.79
CA ASN A 90 5.66 4.65 -9.27
C ASN A 90 5.62 4.63 -10.80
N ALA A 91 5.62 3.44 -11.38
CA ALA A 91 5.40 3.17 -12.80
C ALA A 91 4.07 2.44 -12.99
N TYR A 92 2.97 3.06 -12.53
CA TYR A 92 1.64 2.44 -12.50
C TYR A 92 1.29 1.76 -13.85
N PRO A 93 0.86 0.48 -13.86
CA PRO A 93 0.31 -0.32 -12.75
C PRO A 93 1.34 -1.15 -11.96
N TYR A 94 2.61 -0.76 -11.95
CA TYR A 94 3.61 -1.29 -11.03
C TYR A 94 4.11 -0.19 -10.09
N THR A 95 4.27 -0.53 -8.81
CA THR A 95 4.97 0.34 -7.86
C THR A 95 5.97 -0.46 -7.06
N ARG A 96 7.06 0.20 -6.67
CA ARG A 96 8.03 -0.34 -5.72
C ARG A 96 8.34 0.71 -4.68
N THR A 97 8.35 0.32 -3.42
CA THR A 97 8.73 1.18 -2.30
C THR A 97 9.72 0.45 -1.43
N ARG A 98 10.84 1.09 -1.14
CA ARG A 98 11.88 0.58 -0.27
C ARG A 98 11.99 1.46 0.96
N TYR A 99 11.93 0.84 2.13
CA TYR A 99 12.25 1.48 3.39
C TYR A 99 13.60 0.98 3.89
N THR A 100 14.46 1.88 4.35
CA THR A 100 15.74 1.58 4.97
C THR A 100 15.93 2.42 6.22
N CYS A 101 16.69 1.90 7.19
CA CYS A 101 17.10 2.67 8.37
C CYS A 101 18.63 2.83 8.34
N PRO A 102 19.16 4.06 8.23
CA PRO A 102 20.61 4.29 8.15
C PRO A 102 21.40 3.67 9.30
N PHE A 103 20.81 3.63 10.51
CA PHE A 103 21.44 3.06 11.68
C PHE A 103 21.44 1.52 11.72
N ILE A 104 20.45 0.90 11.08
CA ILE A 104 20.30 -0.56 11.05
C ILE A 104 20.50 -1.01 9.60
N GLU A 105 21.76 -1.12 9.17
CA GLU A 105 22.12 -1.47 7.78
C GLU A 105 21.42 -2.73 7.24
N LYS A 106 21.07 -3.67 8.12
CA LYS A 106 20.39 -4.93 7.74
C LYS A 106 18.86 -4.82 7.71
N PHE A 107 18.29 -3.71 8.17
CA PHE A 107 16.86 -3.46 8.13
C PHE A 107 16.48 -2.84 6.79
N SER A 108 15.69 -3.59 6.03
CA SER A 108 14.99 -3.07 4.86
C SER A 108 13.61 -3.69 4.78
N ILE A 109 12.68 -2.93 4.19
CA ILE A 109 11.39 -3.44 3.75
C ILE A 109 11.29 -3.10 2.27
N ASP A 110 11.20 -4.10 1.41
CA ASP A 110 11.02 -3.91 -0.03
C ASP A 110 9.60 -4.34 -0.40
N ILE A 111 8.80 -3.36 -0.84
CA ILE A 111 7.39 -3.54 -1.19
C ILE A 111 7.24 -3.39 -2.68
N GLU A 112 6.82 -4.45 -3.35
CA GLU A 112 6.43 -4.42 -4.76
C GLU A 112 4.91 -4.55 -4.85
N THR A 113 4.27 -3.73 -5.67
CA THR A 113 2.82 -3.81 -5.90
C THR A 113 2.53 -3.90 -7.40
N ARG A 114 1.66 -4.84 -7.79
CA ARG A 114 1.10 -4.94 -9.14
C ARG A 114 -0.43 -4.82 -9.04
N TYR A 115 -1.04 -4.08 -9.97
CA TYR A 115 -2.47 -3.85 -10.01
C TYR A 115 -3.09 -4.52 -11.24
N PHE A 116 -4.15 -5.30 -11.03
CA PHE A 116 -4.86 -5.99 -12.10
C PHE A 116 -6.37 -5.82 -11.98
N ASP A 117 -7.08 -5.74 -13.11
CA ASP A 117 -8.56 -5.73 -13.16
C ASP A 117 -9.12 -7.16 -12.99
N ASP A 118 -8.85 -7.75 -11.82
CA ASP A 118 -9.27 -9.08 -11.42
C ASP A 118 -9.79 -9.09 -9.97
N THR A 119 -10.14 -10.27 -9.45
CA THR A 119 -10.65 -10.46 -8.09
C THR A 119 -9.64 -11.06 -7.11
N GLY A 120 -8.33 -10.96 -7.40
CA GLY A 120 -7.28 -11.56 -6.56
C GLY A 120 -6.96 -13.03 -6.88
N GLU A 121 -7.47 -13.57 -7.99
CA GLU A 121 -7.27 -14.98 -8.36
C GLU A 121 -5.90 -15.31 -8.95
N GLN A 122 -5.10 -14.33 -9.37
CA GLN A 122 -3.80 -14.61 -9.97
C GLN A 122 -2.81 -15.12 -8.93
N GLU A 123 -2.00 -16.08 -9.35
CA GLU A 123 -0.94 -16.65 -8.53
C GLU A 123 0.44 -16.24 -9.06
N ASN A 124 1.38 -16.08 -8.14
CA ASN A 124 2.77 -15.72 -8.42
C ASN A 124 2.96 -14.53 -9.38
N VAL A 125 2.16 -13.47 -9.22
CA VAL A 125 2.24 -12.29 -10.11
C VAL A 125 3.58 -11.56 -10.05
N PHE A 126 4.47 -11.90 -9.11
CA PHE A 126 5.81 -11.32 -8.96
C PHE A 126 6.93 -12.21 -9.49
N ASP A 127 6.57 -13.31 -10.19
CA ASP A 127 7.53 -14.21 -10.82
C ASP A 127 8.57 -14.77 -9.83
N LEU A 128 8.15 -15.05 -8.59
CA LEU A 128 9.03 -15.59 -7.57
C LEU A 128 9.54 -16.98 -7.96
N PRO A 129 10.81 -17.31 -7.65
CA PRO A 129 11.32 -18.66 -7.80
C PRO A 129 10.66 -19.61 -6.78
N ASN A 130 10.74 -20.92 -7.05
CA ASN A 130 10.18 -21.97 -6.19
C ASN A 130 10.61 -21.90 -4.71
N SER A 131 11.81 -21.38 -4.42
CA SER A 131 12.25 -21.14 -3.04
C SER A 131 11.45 -20.01 -2.38
N GLY A 132 11.28 -18.88 -3.08
CA GLY A 132 10.50 -17.74 -2.60
C GLY A 132 9.02 -18.07 -2.41
N LEU A 133 8.42 -18.80 -3.35
CA LEU A 133 7.04 -19.28 -3.27
C LEU A 133 6.77 -20.13 -2.03
N ARG A 134 7.70 -21.03 -1.68
CA ARG A 134 7.58 -21.90 -0.50
C ARG A 134 7.68 -21.12 0.82
N SER A 135 8.41 -20.01 0.84
CA SER A 135 8.54 -19.14 2.01
C SER A 135 7.49 -18.04 2.11
N ARG A 136 6.69 -17.83 1.05
CA ARG A 136 5.71 -16.74 0.98
C ARG A 136 4.43 -17.12 1.73
N SER A 137 3.98 -16.24 2.61
CA SER A 137 2.60 -16.24 3.12
C SER A 137 1.73 -15.31 2.29
N VAL A 138 0.52 -15.72 1.94
CA VAL A 138 -0.44 -14.92 1.17
C VAL A 138 -1.68 -14.68 2.03
N ASP A 139 -2.04 -13.41 2.21
CA ASP A 139 -3.26 -13.00 2.93
C ASP A 139 -4.14 -12.15 2.00
N GLU A 140 -5.46 -12.39 2.02
CA GLU A 140 -6.44 -11.54 1.35
C GLU A 140 -6.99 -10.52 2.36
N ILE A 141 -6.78 -9.23 2.09
CA ILE A 141 -7.26 -8.13 2.94
C ILE A 141 -8.67 -7.74 2.51
N ASP A 142 -9.63 -7.89 3.42
CA ASP A 142 -11.02 -7.50 3.21
C ASP A 142 -11.32 -6.16 3.90
N ILE A 143 -11.43 -5.09 3.10
CA ILE A 143 -11.69 -3.72 3.57
C ILE A 143 -13.04 -3.55 4.30
N VAL A 144 -13.94 -4.55 4.24
CA VAL A 144 -15.20 -4.58 4.96
C VAL A 144 -15.08 -5.38 6.25
N ASN A 145 -14.49 -6.57 6.16
CA ASN A 145 -14.54 -7.55 7.26
C ASN A 145 -13.37 -7.48 8.23
N GLU A 146 -12.27 -6.78 7.89
CA GLU A 146 -11.16 -6.60 8.81
C GLU A 146 -11.45 -5.58 9.93
N GLN A 147 -10.94 -5.88 11.14
CA GLN A 147 -11.08 -5.02 12.30
C GLN A 147 -9.89 -4.05 12.38
N SER A 148 -10.19 -2.75 12.46
CA SER A 148 -9.20 -1.71 12.74
C SER A 148 -9.34 -1.22 14.18
N SER A 149 -8.22 -1.04 14.89
CA SER A 149 -8.20 -0.38 16.20
C SER A 149 -8.67 1.07 16.13
N ASP A 150 -8.53 1.69 14.95
CA ASP A 150 -8.77 3.10 14.71
C ASP A 150 -10.08 3.30 13.93
N TYR A 151 -11.09 2.46 14.20
CA TYR A 151 -12.36 2.46 13.49
C TYR A 151 -13.03 3.83 13.49
N LYS A 152 -13.39 4.29 12.29
CA LYS A 152 -14.20 5.48 12.07
C LYS A 152 -15.38 5.14 11.17
N LYS A 153 -16.58 5.43 11.66
CA LYS A 153 -17.82 5.10 10.95
C LYS A 153 -17.90 5.77 9.56
N GLU A 154 -17.35 6.97 9.43
CA GLU A 154 -17.29 7.75 8.20
C GLU A 154 -16.31 7.19 7.15
N GLU A 155 -15.37 6.33 7.56
CA GLU A 155 -14.42 5.65 6.68
C GLU A 155 -14.85 4.19 6.40
N ASP A 156 -15.96 3.72 6.97
CA ASP A 156 -16.45 2.34 6.84
C ASP A 156 -17.19 2.10 5.50
N PRO A 157 -16.68 1.23 4.60
CA PRO A 157 -17.34 0.88 3.34
C PRO A 157 -18.72 0.21 3.49
N ARG A 158 -19.05 -0.35 4.67
CA ARG A 158 -20.39 -0.90 4.97
C ARG A 158 -21.46 0.18 5.08
N HIS A 159 -21.05 1.43 5.32
CA HIS A 159 -21.95 2.55 5.54
C HIS A 159 -21.84 3.61 4.45
N TYR A 160 -20.72 3.64 3.73
CA TYR A 160 -20.46 4.64 2.71
C TYR A 160 -21.19 4.34 1.39
N VAL A 161 -21.81 5.37 0.82
CA VAL A 161 -22.36 5.37 -0.55
C VAL A 161 -21.80 6.57 -1.30
N SER A 162 -21.17 6.32 -2.44
CA SER A 162 -20.64 7.36 -3.29
C SER A 162 -21.77 8.15 -3.95
N LYS A 163 -21.88 9.45 -3.65
CA LYS A 163 -22.86 10.34 -4.30
C LYS A 163 -22.62 10.51 -5.81
N ALA A 164 -21.37 10.35 -6.25
CA ALA A 164 -20.98 10.56 -7.65
C ALA A 164 -21.21 9.31 -8.51
N THR A 165 -21.04 8.12 -7.96
CA THR A 165 -21.07 6.86 -8.73
C THR A 165 -22.19 5.91 -8.31
N GLY A 166 -22.82 6.14 -7.16
CA GLY A 166 -23.78 5.21 -6.56
C GLY A 166 -23.17 3.93 -5.98
N ARG A 167 -21.84 3.75 -5.99
CA ARG A 167 -21.18 2.59 -5.40
C ARG A 167 -21.31 2.54 -3.88
N GLY A 168 -21.38 1.33 -3.35
CA GLY A 168 -21.62 1.09 -1.93
C GLY A 168 -23.11 1.14 -1.58
N PRO A 169 -23.49 0.76 -0.35
CA PRO A 169 -22.59 0.20 0.66
C PRO A 169 -22.10 -1.20 0.27
N LEU A 170 -20.92 -1.58 0.75
CA LEU A 170 -20.40 -2.93 0.53
C LEU A 170 -21.01 -3.88 1.57
N SER A 171 -21.49 -5.03 1.11
CA SER A 171 -21.97 -6.11 1.97
C SER A 171 -20.81 -6.98 2.46
N ASP A 172 -21.03 -7.77 3.52
CA ASP A 172 -19.99 -8.66 4.07
C ASP A 172 -19.51 -9.73 3.06
N ASP A 173 -20.31 -10.02 2.02
CA ASP A 173 -20.01 -11.01 0.97
C ASP A 173 -19.55 -10.39 -0.36
N TRP A 174 -19.20 -9.10 -0.38
CA TRP A 174 -18.90 -8.34 -1.60
C TRP A 174 -17.78 -8.96 -2.46
N ILE A 175 -16.68 -9.43 -1.86
CA ILE A 175 -15.58 -10.12 -2.58
C ILE A 175 -16.08 -11.44 -3.18
N THR A 176 -16.82 -12.22 -2.38
CA THR A 176 -17.35 -13.52 -2.83
C THR A 176 -18.31 -13.35 -4.00
N ASN A 177 -19.15 -12.32 -3.97
CA ASN A 177 -20.05 -11.98 -5.07
C ASN A 177 -19.27 -11.54 -6.31
N ALA A 178 -18.25 -10.70 -6.16
CA ALA A 178 -17.39 -10.30 -7.28
C ALA A 178 -16.68 -11.50 -7.95
N LYS A 179 -16.15 -12.44 -7.15
CA LYS A 179 -15.51 -13.67 -7.64
C LYS A 179 -16.47 -14.59 -8.40
N LYS A 180 -17.74 -14.67 -7.97
CA LYS A 180 -18.78 -15.47 -8.63
C LYS A 180 -19.34 -14.81 -9.90
N CYS A 181 -19.27 -13.49 -9.99
CA CYS A 181 -19.74 -12.75 -11.15
C CYS A 181 -18.78 -12.94 -12.34
N PRO A 182 -19.30 -13.26 -13.55
CA PRO A 182 -18.51 -13.23 -14.77
C PRO A 182 -17.90 -11.84 -14.99
N PRO A 183 -16.67 -11.73 -15.55
CA PRO A 183 -16.00 -10.45 -15.75
C PRO A 183 -16.88 -9.38 -16.44
N GLU A 184 -17.64 -9.80 -17.46
CA GLU A 184 -18.57 -8.96 -18.23
C GLU A 184 -19.64 -8.25 -17.37
N LYS A 185 -19.99 -8.83 -16.22
CA LYS A 185 -21.09 -8.40 -15.33
C LYS A 185 -20.62 -7.94 -13.96
N ARG A 186 -19.32 -8.06 -13.66
CA ARG A 186 -18.72 -7.76 -12.35
C ARG A 186 -18.71 -6.26 -12.06
N GLY A 187 -18.73 -5.42 -13.10
CA GLY A 187 -18.47 -3.99 -12.97
C GLY A 187 -16.99 -3.71 -12.70
N ASN A 188 -16.69 -2.51 -12.21
CA ASN A 188 -15.32 -2.09 -11.91
C ASN A 188 -14.81 -2.80 -10.66
N PHE A 189 -13.81 -3.65 -10.84
CA PHE A 189 -13.17 -4.39 -9.77
C PHE A 189 -11.71 -4.63 -10.10
N MET A 190 -10.83 -4.47 -9.12
CA MET A 190 -9.41 -4.68 -9.25
C MET A 190 -8.85 -5.32 -7.98
N CYS A 191 -7.66 -5.88 -8.08
CA CYS A 191 -6.88 -6.31 -6.93
C CYS A 191 -5.49 -5.66 -6.98
N ALA A 192 -5.07 -5.11 -5.84
CA ALA A 192 -3.70 -4.74 -5.60
C ALA A 192 -2.98 -5.94 -4.95
N TYR A 193 -2.03 -6.52 -5.67
CA TYR A 193 -1.13 -7.54 -5.12
C TYR A 193 0.07 -6.81 -4.57
N LYS A 194 0.32 -6.90 -3.26
CA LYS A 194 1.39 -6.18 -2.55
C LYS A 194 2.31 -7.17 -1.85
N GLN A 195 3.50 -7.36 -2.39
CA GLN A 195 4.52 -8.24 -1.83
C GLN A 195 5.52 -7.45 -1.00
N CYS A 196 5.63 -7.78 0.28
CA CYS A 196 6.61 -7.24 1.22
C CYS A 196 7.73 -8.27 1.45
N LYS A 197 8.98 -7.82 1.39
CA LYS A 197 10.20 -8.59 1.65
C LYS A 197 11.05 -7.95 2.74
#